data_AF-A0A843KAB7-F1
#
_entry.id   AF-A0A843KAB7-F1
#
_cell.length_a   1.000
_cell.length_b   1.000
_cell.length_c   1.000
_cell.angle_alpha   90.00
_cell.angle_beta   90.00
_cell.angle_gamma   90.00
#
_symmetry.space_group_name_H-M   'P 1'
#
loop_
_entity.id
_entity.type
_entity.pdbx_description
1 polymer ?
#
loop_
_entity_poly.entity_id
_entity_poly.type
_entity_poly.pdbx_seq_one_letter_code
_entity_poly.pdbx_strand_id
1 'polypeptide(L)'
;MKQRGAVYCEGGSSLSGRIKAKESTPIIGDLTSDEFTINAGDTKNITINIDAAKLKDASQNKVKNFGANWEWTFVRGTDETFLINSSQNIYTVIARPLSPWICTSQPYDEGEIGYIWTDLLDVCCSAYKSNPKSGLPNDLEHVRAYTLELNNNRAFKYDVDGGGASYYTTDLQMIKLQKYLKDRMGTSAKVLNCTDCANIVATEAVASGIDCTMGIMTGLSGFACNQIQAIGYTVWKFPFEFFVFSWTNVPGIHDDRLRKYLKERHHIDWISTAIISKSNDGKTIYLSQDAKTLSLTLNDEVSEVLCSFTNRLIARMENGELKIFDKGGFSYHQVAVIGSAVRSKQSSVFDACLKLDEGSYPGKSESNTYTKKPMLPINYTFSETEDLYVNVPVTTPYNRPYYRERLVEDRSLCSWLSCPIPVAGIATTTTITIAKEAMYMEGNGYHEYFDIVKKRFGLDENPLPKKPGLSVENAFPDFKKIPGIDQFELEEDYGEQKVYSAIRDGNKYRVDIHKAADEQKAYLVLIRRLAFIQNPGINRHNDLGDIAFTIDDSYAIAVRNNVVITVSGRGAVQFAKEIMEQL
;
A
#
# COMPACT_ATOMS: atom_id res chain seq x y z
N MET A 1 -17.80 -16.64 25.35
CA MET A 1 -16.41 -17.14 25.52
C MET A 1 -16.41 -18.23 26.58
N LYS A 2 -15.50 -19.21 26.53
CA LYS A 2 -15.41 -20.31 27.51
C LYS A 2 -14.00 -20.38 28.08
N GLN A 3 -13.86 -20.46 29.39
CA GLN A 3 -12.58 -20.73 30.05
C GLN A 3 -12.55 -22.20 30.48
N ARG A 4 -11.46 -22.89 30.17
CA ARG A 4 -11.28 -24.32 30.46
C ARG A 4 -10.09 -24.53 31.38
N GLY A 5 -10.22 -25.47 32.31
CA GLY A 5 -9.14 -25.89 33.20
C GLY A 5 -9.34 -27.32 33.67
N ALA A 6 -8.26 -27.99 34.05
CA ALA A 6 -8.29 -29.32 34.63
C ALA A 6 -8.08 -29.22 36.14
N VAL A 7 -8.89 -29.94 36.92
CA VAL A 7 -8.76 -30.05 38.37
C VAL A 7 -8.50 -31.50 38.71
N TYR A 8 -7.50 -31.75 39.57
CA TYR A 8 -7.07 -33.07 40.00
C TYR A 8 -7.36 -33.27 41.50
N CYS A 9 -7.82 -34.45 41.89
CA CYS A 9 -8.11 -34.80 43.28
C CYS A 9 -7.02 -35.75 43.84
N GLU A 10 -6.09 -35.20 44.62
CA GLU A 10 -5.01 -35.98 45.29
C GLU A 10 -5.49 -36.84 46.47
N GLY A 11 -6.67 -36.57 47.03
CA GLY A 11 -7.19 -37.25 48.21
C GLY A 11 -7.81 -38.62 47.93
N GLY A 12 -7.89 -39.47 48.95
CA GLY A 12 -8.45 -40.83 48.86
C GLY A 12 -9.99 -40.92 48.79
N SER A 13 -10.70 -39.79 48.66
CA SER A 13 -12.16 -39.74 48.58
C SER A 13 -12.62 -38.76 47.52
N SER A 14 -13.74 -39.05 46.84
CA SER A 14 -14.37 -38.13 45.88
C SER A 14 -14.73 -36.77 46.50
N LEU A 15 -14.53 -35.69 45.75
CA LEU A 15 -14.89 -34.33 46.12
C LEU A 15 -16.02 -33.81 45.23
N SER A 16 -17.01 -33.13 45.82
CA SER A 16 -18.06 -32.41 45.10
C SER A 16 -18.03 -30.93 45.48
N GLY A 17 -18.13 -30.04 44.49
CA GLY A 17 -18.05 -28.60 44.71
C GLY A 17 -18.11 -27.81 43.40
N ARG A 18 -17.71 -26.53 43.48
CA ARG A 18 -17.66 -25.59 42.36
C ARG A 18 -16.28 -24.96 42.25
N ILE A 19 -15.96 -24.44 41.08
CA ILE A 19 -14.81 -23.54 40.89
C ILE A 19 -15.33 -22.11 40.85
N LYS A 20 -14.71 -21.23 41.64
CA LYS A 20 -14.93 -19.80 41.63
C LYS A 20 -13.65 -19.11 41.17
N ALA A 21 -13.79 -18.10 40.32
CA ALA A 21 -12.70 -17.24 39.91
C ALA A 21 -13.05 -15.81 40.32
N LYS A 22 -12.28 -15.23 41.24
CA LYS A 22 -12.47 -13.85 41.66
C LYS A 22 -11.53 -12.93 40.89
N GLU A 23 -12.07 -11.91 40.23
CA GLU A 23 -11.26 -10.96 39.47
C GLU A 23 -10.66 -9.90 40.40
N SER A 24 -9.34 -9.69 40.35
CA SER A 24 -8.70 -8.70 41.22
C SER A 24 -9.15 -7.26 40.93
N THR A 25 -9.41 -6.95 39.66
CA THR A 25 -9.98 -5.67 39.20
C THR A 25 -11.14 -6.00 38.27
N PRO A 26 -12.39 -5.85 38.73
CA PRO A 26 -13.55 -6.31 37.98
C PRO A 26 -13.70 -5.57 36.65
N ILE A 27 -13.41 -6.26 35.54
CA ILE A 27 -13.70 -5.83 34.17
C ILE A 27 -14.75 -6.75 33.56
N ILE A 28 -14.57 -8.06 33.71
CA ILE A 28 -15.57 -9.08 33.36
C ILE A 28 -16.39 -9.45 34.61
N GLY A 29 -15.76 -9.41 35.78
CA GLY A 29 -16.32 -9.76 37.08
C GLY A 29 -16.34 -11.26 37.33
N ASP A 30 -16.49 -11.62 38.60
CA ASP A 30 -16.36 -12.99 39.12
C ASP A 30 -17.06 -14.08 38.28
N LEU A 31 -16.39 -15.22 38.15
CA LEU A 31 -16.85 -16.38 37.42
C LEU A 31 -17.12 -17.53 38.39
N THR A 32 -18.11 -18.37 38.08
CA THR A 32 -18.42 -19.57 38.86
C THR A 32 -18.86 -20.69 37.93
N SER A 33 -18.34 -21.89 38.15
CA SER A 33 -18.77 -23.09 37.43
C SER A 33 -20.08 -23.62 37.99
N ASP A 34 -20.72 -24.48 37.20
CA ASP A 34 -21.71 -25.43 37.74
C ASP A 34 -21.05 -26.37 38.75
N GLU A 35 -21.87 -27.02 39.57
CA GLU A 35 -21.43 -27.99 40.56
C GLU A 35 -21.01 -29.30 39.88
N PHE A 36 -19.94 -29.92 40.37
CA PHE A 36 -19.41 -31.16 39.82
C PHE A 36 -18.79 -32.03 40.90
N THR A 37 -18.72 -33.34 40.61
CA THR A 37 -17.97 -34.33 41.39
C THR A 37 -16.71 -34.78 40.64
N ILE A 38 -15.60 -34.98 41.36
CA ILE A 38 -14.34 -35.59 40.90
C ILE A 38 -14.03 -36.77 41.83
N ASN A 39 -13.74 -37.95 41.29
CA ASN A 39 -13.34 -39.09 42.12
C ASN A 39 -11.88 -38.97 42.56
N ALA A 40 -11.51 -39.70 43.60
CA ALA A 40 -10.14 -39.80 44.06
C ALA A 40 -9.21 -40.28 42.92
N GLY A 41 -8.11 -39.56 42.69
CA GLY A 41 -7.15 -39.88 41.62
C GLY A 41 -7.61 -39.54 40.20
N ASP A 42 -8.80 -38.96 40.01
CA ASP A 42 -9.30 -38.54 38.70
C ASP A 42 -8.97 -37.06 38.41
N THR A 43 -8.88 -36.75 37.12
CA THR A 43 -8.83 -35.37 36.60
C THR A 43 -10.17 -35.04 35.94
N LYS A 44 -10.71 -33.85 36.21
CA LYS A 44 -11.92 -33.35 35.53
C LYS A 44 -11.66 -32.03 34.83
N ASN A 45 -12.08 -31.96 33.57
CA ASN A 45 -12.07 -30.72 32.79
C ASN A 45 -13.33 -29.91 33.11
N ILE A 46 -13.13 -28.70 33.64
CA ILE A 46 -14.19 -27.75 33.98
C ILE A 46 -14.23 -26.68 32.89
N THR A 47 -15.44 -26.34 32.44
CA THR A 47 -15.69 -25.25 31.50
C THR A 47 -16.57 -24.21 32.18
N ILE A 48 -16.10 -22.97 32.23
CA ILE A 48 -16.88 -21.84 32.75
C ILE A 48 -17.27 -20.95 31.58
N ASN A 49 -18.56 -20.62 31.48
CA ASN A 49 -19.07 -19.71 30.48
C ASN A 49 -18.87 -18.27 30.97
N ILE A 50 -18.28 -17.43 30.11
CA ILE A 50 -18.24 -15.99 30.34
C ILE A 50 -19.46 -15.38 29.65
N ASP A 51 -20.28 -14.69 30.43
CA ASP A 51 -21.51 -14.03 29.98
C ASP A 51 -21.23 -13.04 28.85
N ALA A 52 -22.05 -13.12 27.79
CA ALA A 52 -21.98 -12.20 26.66
C ALA A 52 -22.29 -10.75 27.06
N ALA A 53 -23.17 -10.52 28.04
CA ALA A 53 -23.47 -9.19 28.57
C ALA A 53 -22.25 -8.59 29.27
N LYS A 54 -21.58 -9.36 30.14
CA LYS A 54 -20.32 -8.97 30.79
C LYS A 54 -19.24 -8.61 29.76
N LEU A 55 -19.11 -9.40 28.70
CA LEU A 55 -18.14 -9.13 27.62
C LEU A 55 -18.49 -7.88 26.81
N LYS A 56 -19.77 -7.61 26.57
CA LYS A 56 -20.24 -6.41 25.87
C LYS A 56 -20.03 -5.15 26.71
N ASP A 57 -20.35 -5.20 28.00
CA ASP A 57 -20.14 -4.09 28.93
C ASP A 57 -18.64 -3.81 29.10
N ALA A 58 -17.85 -4.88 29.20
CA ALA A 58 -16.42 -4.79 29.16
C ALA A 58 -15.99 -4.10 27.87
N SER A 59 -16.33 -4.60 26.68
CA SER A 59 -15.85 -4.06 25.40
C SER A 59 -16.17 -2.57 25.20
N GLN A 60 -17.31 -2.09 25.71
CA GLN A 60 -17.84 -0.75 25.44
C GLN A 60 -17.92 -0.43 23.94
N ASN A 61 -18.10 -1.47 23.11
CA ASN A 61 -18.02 -1.41 21.64
C ASN A 61 -16.67 -0.89 21.11
N LYS A 62 -15.55 -1.10 21.80
CA LYS A 62 -14.23 -0.57 21.39
C LYS A 62 -13.22 -1.69 21.18
N VAL A 63 -12.21 -1.39 20.36
CA VAL A 63 -10.98 -2.18 20.30
C VAL A 63 -10.12 -1.84 21.50
N LYS A 64 -9.89 -2.81 22.38
CA LYS A 64 -9.04 -2.64 23.56
C LYS A 64 -8.50 -3.98 24.02
N ASN A 65 -7.39 -3.91 24.74
CA ASN A 65 -6.84 -4.98 25.53
C ASN A 65 -6.93 -4.63 27.02
N PHE A 66 -7.05 -5.65 27.86
CA PHE A 66 -6.92 -5.53 29.30
C PHE A 66 -6.44 -6.84 29.91
N GLY A 67 -5.68 -6.73 31.00
CA GLY A 67 -5.28 -7.88 31.81
C GLY A 67 -6.39 -8.24 32.79
N ALA A 68 -6.85 -9.48 32.75
CA ALA A 68 -7.75 -10.07 33.73
C ALA A 68 -6.96 -11.01 34.63
N ASN A 69 -6.88 -10.68 35.92
CA ASN A 69 -6.18 -11.47 36.92
C ASN A 69 -7.20 -12.15 37.83
N TRP A 70 -7.10 -13.47 37.94
CA TRP A 70 -8.08 -14.31 38.62
C TRP A 70 -7.43 -15.11 39.72
N GLU A 71 -8.06 -15.09 40.89
CA GLU A 71 -7.81 -16.04 41.96
C GLU A 71 -8.82 -17.18 41.85
N TRP A 72 -8.34 -18.40 41.64
CA TRP A 72 -9.15 -19.59 41.47
C TRP A 72 -9.28 -20.34 42.80
N THR A 73 -10.51 -20.57 43.24
CA THR A 73 -10.81 -21.32 44.45
C THR A 73 -11.75 -22.49 44.16
N PHE A 74 -11.52 -23.63 44.80
CA PHE A 74 -12.48 -24.72 44.88
C PHE A 74 -13.37 -24.50 46.10
N VAL A 75 -14.69 -24.53 45.90
CA VAL A 75 -15.69 -24.24 46.93
C VAL A 75 -16.47 -25.52 47.23
N ARG A 76 -16.48 -25.94 48.50
CA ARG A 76 -17.24 -27.09 49.02
C ARG A 76 -18.04 -26.66 50.25
N GLY A 77 -19.36 -26.52 50.10
CA GLY A 77 -20.19 -25.97 51.17
C GLY A 77 -19.76 -24.53 51.49
N THR A 78 -19.30 -24.28 52.72
CA THR A 78 -18.74 -22.99 53.15
C THR A 78 -17.22 -22.91 53.04
N ASP A 79 -16.55 -24.02 52.72
CA ASP A 79 -15.08 -24.08 52.67
C ASP A 79 -14.60 -23.65 51.29
N GLU A 80 -13.71 -22.65 51.24
CA GLU A 80 -13.01 -22.24 50.02
C GLU A 80 -11.52 -22.65 50.12
N THR A 81 -11.04 -23.38 49.12
CA THR A 81 -9.62 -23.79 49.00
C THR A 81 -9.00 -23.09 47.81
N PHE A 82 -7.90 -22.37 48.04
CA PHE A 82 -7.11 -21.76 46.97
C PHE A 82 -6.53 -22.83 46.04
N LEU A 83 -6.58 -22.56 44.73
CA LEU A 83 -5.99 -23.43 43.71
C LEU A 83 -4.79 -22.75 43.04
N ILE A 84 -5.03 -21.64 42.36
CA ILE A 84 -4.03 -20.97 41.54
C ILE A 84 -4.41 -19.52 41.26
N ASN A 85 -3.43 -18.69 40.92
CA ASN A 85 -3.63 -17.39 40.29
C ASN A 85 -3.33 -17.48 38.80
N SER A 86 -4.18 -16.89 37.97
CA SER A 86 -3.93 -16.82 36.52
C SER A 86 -4.06 -15.39 36.01
N SER A 87 -3.28 -15.06 34.98
CA SER A 87 -3.41 -13.80 34.24
C SER A 87 -3.75 -14.11 32.79
N GLN A 88 -4.71 -13.37 32.23
CA GLN A 88 -5.07 -13.44 30.82
C GLN A 88 -5.13 -12.04 30.22
N ASN A 89 -4.55 -11.89 29.03
CA ASN A 89 -4.78 -10.71 28.19
C ASN A 89 -6.03 -10.96 27.35
N ILE A 90 -7.03 -10.11 27.53
CA ILE A 90 -8.30 -10.21 26.84
C ILE A 90 -8.41 -9.04 25.87
N TYR A 91 -8.68 -9.38 24.62
CA TYR A 91 -8.95 -8.41 23.56
C TYR A 91 -10.45 -8.35 23.30
N THR A 92 -10.97 -7.14 23.14
CA THR A 92 -12.31 -6.93 22.59
C THR A 92 -12.19 -6.15 21.30
N VAL A 93 -13.11 -6.42 20.38
CA VAL A 93 -13.25 -5.75 19.08
C VAL A 93 -14.68 -5.24 18.93
N ILE A 94 -14.94 -4.39 17.94
CA ILE A 94 -16.22 -3.70 17.78
C ILE A 94 -17.32 -4.68 17.38
N ALA A 95 -17.01 -5.55 16.41
CA ALA A 95 -17.89 -6.58 15.92
C ALA A 95 -17.07 -7.82 15.55
N ARG A 96 -17.75 -8.87 15.05
CA ARG A 96 -17.08 -10.06 14.54
C ARG A 96 -16.12 -9.63 13.41
N PRO A 97 -14.82 -9.97 13.51
CA PRO A 97 -13.85 -9.68 12.47
C PRO A 97 -14.24 -10.30 11.13
N LEU A 98 -13.94 -9.60 10.04
CA LEU A 98 -14.31 -9.99 8.68
C LEU A 98 -13.16 -10.73 7.98
N SER A 99 -13.43 -11.26 6.78
CA SER A 99 -12.39 -11.85 5.93
C SER A 99 -11.16 -10.92 5.82
N PRO A 100 -9.93 -11.43 5.93
CA PRO A 100 -9.55 -12.86 5.90
C PRO A 100 -9.56 -13.56 7.26
N TRP A 101 -10.07 -12.91 8.31
CA TRP A 101 -9.97 -13.42 9.67
C TRP A 101 -10.96 -14.55 9.95
N ILE A 102 -10.41 -15.69 10.35
CA ILE A 102 -11.16 -16.87 10.77
C ILE A 102 -11.62 -16.65 12.21
N CYS A 103 -12.94 -16.50 12.35
CA CYS A 103 -13.62 -16.44 13.64
C CYS A 103 -14.61 -17.60 13.73
N THR A 104 -14.14 -18.84 13.93
CA THR A 104 -14.99 -20.03 14.01
C THR A 104 -15.16 -20.50 15.46
N SER A 105 -16.10 -21.42 15.67
CA SER A 105 -16.25 -22.13 16.95
C SER A 105 -15.33 -23.35 17.07
N GLN A 106 -14.51 -23.63 16.06
CA GLN A 106 -13.57 -24.74 16.09
C GLN A 106 -12.44 -24.46 17.09
N PRO A 107 -11.76 -25.51 17.60
CA PRO A 107 -10.56 -25.31 18.39
C PRO A 107 -9.55 -24.44 17.64
N TYR A 108 -8.92 -23.54 18.37
CA TYR A 108 -7.78 -22.79 17.86
C TYR A 108 -6.70 -23.76 17.37
N ASP A 109 -6.18 -23.49 16.18
CA ASP A 109 -5.08 -24.20 15.56
C ASP A 109 -3.98 -23.18 15.28
N GLU A 110 -2.83 -23.36 15.92
CA GLU A 110 -1.68 -22.45 15.77
C GLU A 110 -1.07 -22.47 14.37
N GLY A 111 -1.34 -23.54 13.58
CA GLY A 111 -0.94 -23.63 12.18
C GLY A 111 -1.85 -22.86 11.23
N GLU A 112 -3.04 -22.45 11.67
CA GLU A 112 -4.01 -21.72 10.84
C GLU A 112 -3.76 -20.22 10.94
N ILE A 113 -3.11 -19.67 9.90
CA ILE A 113 -2.73 -18.27 9.86
C ILE A 113 -3.92 -17.29 9.84
N GLY A 114 -5.08 -17.75 9.38
CA GLY A 114 -6.29 -16.92 9.29
C GLY A 114 -6.85 -16.53 10.66
N TYR A 115 -6.44 -17.15 11.77
CA TYR A 115 -6.80 -16.63 13.09
C TYR A 115 -6.24 -15.23 13.32
N ILE A 116 -6.88 -14.45 14.19
CA ILE A 116 -6.50 -13.04 14.41
C ILE A 116 -5.24 -12.97 15.24
N TRP A 117 -4.32 -12.11 14.79
CA TRP A 117 -3.02 -11.91 15.43
C TRP A 117 -3.16 -10.91 16.57
N THR A 118 -2.76 -11.30 17.78
CA THR A 118 -2.80 -10.41 18.95
C THR A 118 -1.89 -9.20 18.77
N ASP A 119 -0.75 -9.37 18.09
CA ASP A 119 0.18 -8.27 17.80
C ASP A 119 -0.48 -7.19 16.91
N LEU A 120 -1.35 -7.59 15.98
CA LEU A 120 -2.15 -6.65 15.19
C LEU A 120 -3.24 -5.97 16.04
N LEU A 121 -3.83 -6.70 17.00
CA LEU A 121 -4.80 -6.10 17.91
C LEU A 121 -4.13 -5.12 18.88
N ASP A 122 -2.92 -5.39 19.36
CA ASP A 122 -2.14 -4.46 20.20
C ASP A 122 -1.88 -3.14 19.48
N VAL A 123 -1.55 -3.22 18.20
CA VAL A 123 -1.47 -2.08 17.29
C VAL A 123 -2.79 -1.31 17.26
N CYS A 124 -3.91 -1.99 17.00
CA CYS A 124 -5.21 -1.35 16.88
C CYS A 124 -5.61 -0.68 18.20
N CYS A 125 -5.37 -1.36 19.33
CA CYS A 125 -5.60 -0.84 20.67
C CYS A 125 -4.76 0.41 20.94
N SER A 126 -3.47 0.37 20.61
CA SER A 126 -2.53 1.46 20.80
C SER A 126 -2.89 2.69 19.95
N ALA A 127 -3.19 2.47 18.67
CA ALA A 127 -3.63 3.51 17.75
C ALA A 127 -4.90 4.21 18.27
N TYR A 128 -5.92 3.44 18.66
CA TYR A 128 -7.14 4.00 19.21
C TYR A 128 -6.90 4.73 20.55
N LYS A 129 -6.07 4.18 21.45
CA LYS A 129 -5.80 4.80 22.75
C LYS A 129 -5.02 6.11 22.64
N SER A 130 -4.07 6.19 21.72
CA SER A 130 -3.10 7.30 21.64
C SER A 130 -3.64 8.53 20.90
N ASN A 131 -4.72 8.39 20.13
CA ASN A 131 -5.26 9.48 19.32
C ASN A 131 -6.45 10.19 19.99
N PRO A 132 -6.46 11.54 20.06
CA PRO A 132 -7.59 12.32 20.55
C PRO A 132 -8.86 12.03 19.75
N LYS A 133 -10.02 12.03 20.42
CA LYS A 133 -11.30 11.71 19.78
C LYS A 133 -11.84 12.88 18.98
N SER A 134 -12.35 12.60 17.78
CA SER A 134 -12.90 13.61 16.87
C SER A 134 -14.42 13.81 16.98
N GLY A 135 -15.12 12.89 17.66
CA GLY A 135 -16.58 12.89 17.73
C GLY A 135 -17.27 12.15 16.58
N LEU A 136 -16.52 11.49 15.70
CA LEU A 136 -17.07 10.59 14.68
C LEU A 136 -17.80 9.38 15.31
N PRO A 137 -18.71 8.74 14.56
CA PRO A 137 -19.18 7.38 14.84
C PRO A 137 -18.02 6.43 15.17
N ASN A 138 -18.29 5.48 16.06
CA ASN A 138 -17.25 4.72 16.71
C ASN A 138 -16.41 3.87 15.73
N ASP A 139 -17.02 3.28 14.72
CA ASP A 139 -16.33 2.60 13.61
C ASP A 139 -15.38 3.53 12.84
N LEU A 140 -15.87 4.69 12.39
CA LEU A 140 -15.08 5.70 11.69
C LEU A 140 -13.94 6.23 12.58
N GLU A 141 -14.15 6.31 13.88
CA GLU A 141 -13.15 6.80 14.83
C GLU A 141 -11.98 5.83 15.03
N HIS A 142 -12.22 4.52 14.89
CA HIS A 142 -11.15 3.53 14.91
C HIS A 142 -10.34 3.58 13.62
N VAL A 143 -10.99 3.63 12.45
CA VAL A 143 -10.27 3.71 11.16
C VAL A 143 -9.52 5.04 11.02
N ARG A 144 -10.07 6.14 11.54
CA ARG A 144 -9.34 7.40 11.74
C ARG A 144 -8.05 7.18 12.54
N ALA A 145 -8.14 6.47 13.67
CA ALA A 145 -6.98 6.26 14.55
C ALA A 145 -5.90 5.41 13.87
N TYR A 146 -6.28 4.39 13.12
CA TYR A 146 -5.37 3.55 12.30
C TYR A 146 -4.67 4.38 11.23
N THR A 147 -5.44 5.20 10.51
CA THR A 147 -4.93 6.10 9.47
C THR A 147 -3.92 7.11 10.03
N LEU A 148 -4.23 7.71 11.18
CA LEU A 148 -3.35 8.66 11.88
C LEU A 148 -2.09 7.99 12.42
N GLU A 149 -2.21 6.80 13.02
CA GLU A 149 -1.06 6.09 13.57
C GLU A 149 -0.10 5.70 12.45
N LEU A 150 -0.59 5.10 11.36
CA LEU A 150 0.24 4.72 10.23
C LEU A 150 0.94 5.94 9.62
N ASN A 151 0.22 7.02 9.33
CA ASN A 151 0.81 8.23 8.73
C ASN A 151 1.86 8.91 9.62
N ASN A 152 1.74 8.79 10.95
CA ASN A 152 2.69 9.37 11.91
C ASN A 152 3.80 8.40 12.33
N ASN A 153 3.73 7.14 11.92
CA ASN A 153 4.72 6.14 12.27
C ASN A 153 6.03 6.39 11.51
N ARG A 154 7.09 6.71 12.27
CA ARG A 154 8.42 7.05 11.73
C ARG A 154 9.18 5.85 11.15
N ALA A 155 8.69 4.63 11.38
CA ALA A 155 9.22 3.44 10.75
C ALA A 155 8.92 3.40 9.25
N PHE A 156 8.06 4.27 8.72
CA PHE A 156 7.66 4.27 7.32
C PHE A 156 7.90 5.61 6.62
N LYS A 157 8.15 5.52 5.32
CA LYS A 157 8.15 6.64 4.38
C LYS A 157 7.57 6.19 3.04
N TYR A 158 6.99 7.13 2.31
CA TYR A 158 6.40 6.86 1.01
C TYR A 158 7.47 6.65 -0.08
N ASP A 159 7.19 5.75 -1.02
CA ASP A 159 7.95 5.61 -2.27
C ASP A 159 7.63 6.78 -3.21
N VAL A 160 8.46 7.82 -3.17
CA VAL A 160 8.34 8.99 -4.06
C VAL A 160 9.25 8.90 -5.29
N ASP A 161 10.17 7.94 -5.32
CA ASP A 161 11.25 7.85 -6.30
C ASP A 161 11.01 6.76 -7.35
N GLY A 162 10.62 5.56 -6.92
CA GLY A 162 10.42 4.41 -7.80
C GLY A 162 8.97 4.29 -8.27
N GLY A 163 8.04 4.27 -7.31
CA GLY A 163 6.62 4.07 -7.54
C GLY A 163 6.29 2.73 -8.20
N GLY A 164 7.17 1.74 -8.11
CA GLY A 164 7.15 0.55 -8.95
C GLY A 164 6.86 -0.78 -8.25
N ALA A 165 7.01 -0.85 -6.92
CA ALA A 165 6.82 -2.10 -6.16
C ALA A 165 6.04 -1.85 -4.86
N SER A 166 5.21 -2.83 -4.48
CA SER A 166 4.62 -2.92 -3.14
C SER A 166 5.54 -3.68 -2.21
N TYR A 167 5.62 -3.23 -0.96
CA TYR A 167 6.58 -3.75 0.02
C TYR A 167 5.91 -4.65 1.07
N TYR A 168 4.64 -4.39 1.35
CA TYR A 168 3.84 -5.08 2.36
C TYR A 168 2.63 -5.80 1.76
N THR A 169 2.45 -5.70 0.44
CA THR A 169 1.34 -6.29 -0.29
C THR A 169 1.85 -7.10 -1.47
N THR A 170 1.29 -8.29 -1.72
CA THR A 170 1.65 -9.13 -2.88
C THR A 170 0.92 -8.68 -4.15
N ASP A 171 1.30 -9.22 -5.31
CA ASP A 171 0.60 -9.02 -6.60
C ASP A 171 -0.88 -9.54 -6.57
N LEU A 172 -1.23 -10.26 -5.52
CA LEU A 172 -2.58 -10.79 -5.24
C LEU A 172 -3.26 -10.05 -4.08
N GLN A 173 -2.70 -8.92 -3.65
CA GLN A 173 -3.20 -8.05 -2.57
C GLN A 173 -3.29 -8.70 -1.20
N MET A 174 -2.52 -9.77 -1.00
CA MET A 174 -2.38 -10.37 0.31
C MET A 174 -1.40 -9.55 1.14
N ILE A 175 -1.75 -9.30 2.40
CA ILE A 175 -0.92 -8.53 3.32
C ILE A 175 0.24 -9.41 3.82
N LYS A 176 1.47 -8.89 3.76
CA LYS A 176 2.68 -9.48 4.37
C LYS A 176 2.73 -9.11 5.85
N LEU A 177 1.75 -9.58 6.62
CA LEU A 177 1.48 -9.12 7.98
C LEU A 177 2.69 -9.24 8.92
N GLN A 178 3.38 -10.38 8.91
CA GLN A 178 4.56 -10.59 9.75
C GLN A 178 5.67 -9.57 9.45
N LYS A 179 5.91 -9.28 8.16
CA LYS A 179 6.88 -8.27 7.73
C LYS A 179 6.47 -6.88 8.20
N TYR A 180 5.20 -6.53 8.04
CA TYR A 180 4.66 -5.26 8.52
C TYR A 180 4.84 -5.08 10.04
N LEU A 181 4.42 -6.07 10.82
CA LEU A 181 4.51 -6.04 12.29
C LEU A 181 5.97 -5.99 12.79
N LYS A 182 6.90 -6.63 12.08
CA LYS A 182 8.34 -6.53 12.37
C LYS A 182 8.88 -5.14 12.05
N ASP A 183 8.61 -4.64 10.85
CA ASP A 183 9.20 -3.39 10.34
C ASP A 183 8.67 -2.15 11.07
N ARG A 184 7.39 -2.13 11.47
CA ARG A 184 6.76 -1.00 12.19
C ARG A 184 7.38 -0.69 13.55
N MET A 185 8.07 -1.67 14.14
CA MET A 185 8.76 -1.54 15.43
C MET A 185 10.19 -0.98 15.26
N GLY A 186 10.66 -0.86 14.02
CA GLY A 186 11.99 -0.39 13.69
C GLY A 186 12.13 1.14 13.75
N THR A 187 13.38 1.60 13.78
CA THR A 187 13.73 3.03 13.74
C THR A 187 14.16 3.51 12.35
N SER A 188 14.44 2.58 11.44
CA SER A 188 14.78 2.89 10.04
C SER A 188 13.50 3.07 9.22
N ALA A 189 13.36 4.20 8.52
CA ALA A 189 12.22 4.45 7.64
C ALA A 189 12.22 3.47 6.45
N LYS A 190 11.38 2.43 6.55
CA LYS A 190 11.08 1.47 5.50
C LYS A 190 10.15 2.12 4.46
N VAL A 191 10.29 1.68 3.22
CA VAL A 191 9.51 2.20 2.10
C VAL A 191 8.16 1.48 2.05
N LEU A 192 7.09 2.24 1.81
CA LEU A 192 5.77 1.73 1.47
C LEU A 192 5.14 2.58 0.36
N ASN A 193 4.05 2.09 -0.23
CA ASN A 193 3.35 2.78 -1.31
C ASN A 193 1.83 2.87 -1.03
N CYS A 194 1.02 3.45 -1.93
CA CYS A 194 -0.42 3.60 -1.66
C CYS A 194 -1.21 2.30 -1.48
N THR A 195 -0.86 1.25 -2.23
CA THR A 195 -1.43 -0.09 -2.06
C THR A 195 -1.14 -0.63 -0.67
N ASP A 196 0.10 -0.47 -0.18
CA ASP A 196 0.48 -0.89 1.16
C ASP A 196 -0.31 -0.13 2.24
N CYS A 197 -0.40 1.21 2.18
CA CYS A 197 -1.13 1.93 3.24
C CYS A 197 -2.61 1.55 3.27
N ALA A 198 -3.26 1.48 2.10
CA ALA A 198 -4.67 1.14 2.00
C ALA A 198 -4.96 -0.26 2.55
N ASN A 199 -4.11 -1.24 2.20
CA ASN A 199 -4.28 -2.62 2.63
C ASN A 199 -4.00 -2.79 4.13
N ILE A 200 -3.01 -2.09 4.69
CA ILE A 200 -2.73 -2.08 6.13
C ILE A 200 -3.94 -1.53 6.91
N VAL A 201 -4.43 -0.33 6.56
CA VAL A 201 -5.56 0.29 7.26
C VAL A 201 -6.83 -0.56 7.12
N ALA A 202 -7.09 -1.12 5.93
CA ALA A 202 -8.21 -2.03 5.72
C ALA A 202 -8.07 -3.30 6.56
N THR A 203 -6.88 -3.91 6.61
CA THR A 203 -6.57 -5.11 7.41
C THR A 203 -6.83 -4.88 8.92
N GLU A 204 -6.39 -3.74 9.46
CA GLU A 204 -6.63 -3.33 10.85
C GLU A 204 -8.13 -3.12 11.14
N ALA A 205 -8.84 -2.51 10.19
CA ALA A 205 -10.28 -2.29 10.28
C ALA A 205 -11.08 -3.60 10.26
N VAL A 206 -10.80 -4.51 9.32
CA VAL A 206 -11.51 -5.80 9.26
C VAL A 206 -11.16 -6.72 10.44
N ALA A 207 -9.95 -6.59 11.01
CA ALA A 207 -9.57 -7.26 12.27
C ALA A 207 -10.39 -6.76 13.47
N SER A 208 -10.85 -5.52 13.39
CA SER A 208 -11.67 -4.86 14.40
C SER A 208 -13.19 -5.07 14.20
N GLY A 209 -13.58 -5.79 13.14
CA GLY A 209 -14.97 -6.00 12.77
C GLY A 209 -15.61 -4.83 12.02
N ILE A 210 -14.80 -3.95 11.43
CA ILE A 210 -15.27 -2.81 10.64
C ILE A 210 -15.20 -3.17 9.16
N ASP A 211 -16.32 -3.02 8.44
CA ASP A 211 -16.38 -3.26 6.99
C ASP A 211 -15.66 -2.13 6.25
N CYS A 212 -14.36 -2.34 6.06
CA CYS A 212 -13.46 -1.45 5.35
C CYS A 212 -12.89 -2.19 4.13
N THR A 213 -12.96 -1.52 3.00
CA THR A 213 -12.44 -2.01 1.71
C THR A 213 -11.41 -1.03 1.18
N MET A 214 -10.90 -1.26 -0.02
CA MET A 214 -10.01 -0.32 -0.69
C MET A 214 -10.63 0.16 -2.00
N GLY A 215 -10.43 1.44 -2.30
CA GLY A 215 -10.84 2.06 -3.57
C GLY A 215 -9.63 2.49 -4.37
N ILE A 216 -9.77 2.47 -5.71
CA ILE A 216 -8.71 2.89 -6.64
C ILE A 216 -9.16 4.12 -7.41
N MET A 217 -8.33 5.15 -7.33
CA MET A 217 -8.35 6.31 -8.20
C MET A 217 -7.43 6.07 -9.40
N THR A 218 -7.92 6.30 -10.61
CA THR A 218 -7.09 6.16 -11.81
C THR A 218 -7.66 6.93 -13.00
N GLY A 219 -6.85 7.09 -14.04
CA GLY A 219 -7.23 7.56 -15.37
C GLY A 219 -6.52 6.70 -16.42
N LEU A 220 -6.90 6.83 -17.71
CA LEU A 220 -6.34 5.99 -18.78
C LEU A 220 -4.80 6.00 -18.83
N SER A 221 -4.19 7.14 -18.48
CA SER A 221 -2.73 7.31 -18.40
C SER A 221 -2.27 7.72 -17.00
N GLY A 222 -3.08 7.43 -15.98
CA GLY A 222 -2.99 8.05 -14.67
C GLY A 222 -3.68 9.41 -14.60
N PHE A 223 -3.39 10.16 -13.53
CA PHE A 223 -3.88 11.52 -13.30
C PHE A 223 -2.77 12.41 -12.73
N ALA A 224 -2.78 13.70 -13.08
CA ALA A 224 -1.91 14.68 -12.45
C ALA A 224 -2.51 15.11 -11.10
N CYS A 225 -1.66 15.48 -10.15
CA CYS A 225 -2.09 15.82 -8.81
C CYS A 225 -1.48 17.13 -8.34
N ASN A 226 -2.15 17.76 -7.39
CA ASN A 226 -1.60 18.87 -6.63
C ASN A 226 -0.38 18.38 -5.82
N GLN A 227 0.42 19.31 -5.31
CA GLN A 227 1.49 18.94 -4.38
C GLN A 227 0.89 18.27 -3.14
N ILE A 228 1.56 17.22 -2.69
CA ILE A 228 1.21 16.45 -1.49
C ILE A 228 2.35 16.52 -0.47
N GLN A 229 2.03 16.20 0.79
CA GLN A 229 3.05 15.87 1.79
C GLN A 229 2.91 14.38 2.12
N ALA A 230 3.77 13.55 1.53
CA ALA A 230 3.73 12.11 1.71
C ALA A 230 4.19 11.67 3.13
N ILE A 231 3.77 10.49 3.58
CA ILE A 231 4.21 9.87 4.84
C ILE A 231 5.74 9.82 4.91
N GLY A 232 6.29 10.20 6.06
CA GLY A 232 7.74 10.31 6.27
C GLY A 232 8.38 11.60 5.73
N TYR A 233 7.61 12.50 5.10
CA TYR A 233 8.09 13.77 4.56
C TYR A 233 7.36 14.97 5.17
N THR A 234 8.04 16.12 5.15
CA THR A 234 7.51 17.43 5.58
C THR A 234 7.44 18.46 4.45
N VAL A 235 7.94 18.11 3.27
CA VAL A 235 8.04 19.00 2.11
C VAL A 235 6.90 18.70 1.13
N TRP A 236 6.29 19.75 0.60
CA TRP A 236 5.31 19.67 -0.47
C TRP A 236 5.98 19.39 -1.80
N LYS A 237 5.58 18.28 -2.44
CA LYS A 237 6.10 17.88 -3.75
C LYS A 237 5.03 17.25 -4.62
N PHE A 238 5.25 17.30 -5.92
CA PHE A 238 4.55 16.43 -6.85
C PHE A 238 5.13 15.01 -6.70
N PRO A 239 4.31 13.97 -6.55
CA PRO A 239 4.77 12.59 -6.50
C PRO A 239 5.32 12.19 -7.86
N PHE A 240 6.47 11.52 -7.89
CA PHE A 240 7.13 11.07 -9.13
C PHE A 240 7.43 12.21 -10.12
N GLU A 241 7.76 13.41 -9.61
CA GLU A 241 8.38 14.45 -10.44
C GLU A 241 9.71 13.92 -11.01
N PHE A 242 10.02 14.25 -12.27
CA PHE A 242 11.28 13.85 -12.87
C PHE A 242 11.91 14.97 -13.68
N PHE A 243 13.24 14.95 -13.71
CA PHE A 243 14.04 15.95 -14.41
C PHE A 243 13.91 15.77 -15.93
N VAL A 244 13.50 16.82 -16.62
CA VAL A 244 13.34 16.80 -18.08
C VAL A 244 14.57 17.36 -18.77
N PHE A 245 15.01 18.58 -18.46
CA PHE A 245 16.24 19.18 -19.01
C PHE A 245 16.64 20.42 -18.21
N SER A 246 17.89 20.86 -18.32
CA SER A 246 18.36 22.16 -17.81
C SER A 246 18.05 23.22 -18.86
N TRP A 247 17.23 24.21 -18.50
CA TRP A 247 16.89 25.35 -19.34
C TRP A 247 18.15 26.08 -19.79
N THR A 248 19.13 26.24 -18.89
CA THR A 248 20.41 26.91 -19.19
C THR A 248 21.19 26.21 -20.29
N ASN A 249 21.06 24.88 -20.40
CA ASN A 249 21.83 24.06 -21.34
C ASN A 249 21.07 23.74 -22.65
N VAL A 250 20.03 24.52 -22.95
CA VAL A 250 19.29 24.48 -24.22
C VAL A 250 19.28 25.89 -24.86
N PRO A 251 19.72 26.07 -26.11
CA PRO A 251 20.32 25.06 -26.97
C PRO A 251 21.68 24.57 -26.42
N GLY A 252 22.07 23.34 -26.75
CA GLY A 252 23.35 22.74 -26.38
C GLY A 252 23.25 21.33 -25.78
N ILE A 253 23.88 21.12 -24.62
CA ILE A 253 24.12 19.79 -24.02
C ILE A 253 22.82 19.00 -23.80
N HIS A 254 21.69 19.68 -23.57
CA HIS A 254 20.41 19.04 -23.31
C HIS A 254 19.42 19.03 -24.49
N ASP A 255 19.87 19.35 -25.69
CA ASP A 255 19.04 19.31 -26.90
C ASP A 255 18.43 17.92 -27.11
N ASP A 256 19.25 16.86 -27.05
CA ASP A 256 18.79 15.49 -27.23
C ASP A 256 17.80 15.06 -26.14
N ARG A 257 17.99 15.55 -24.91
CA ARG A 257 17.11 15.26 -23.79
C ARG A 257 15.73 15.91 -23.98
N LEU A 258 15.71 17.17 -24.42
CA LEU A 258 14.46 17.88 -24.77
C LEU A 258 13.75 17.17 -25.94
N ARG A 259 14.47 16.82 -27.00
CA ARG A 259 13.90 16.07 -28.14
C ARG A 259 13.32 14.74 -27.72
N LYS A 260 14.07 13.98 -26.92
CA LYS A 260 13.65 12.67 -26.39
C LYS A 260 12.35 12.81 -25.61
N TYR A 261 12.27 13.76 -24.68
CA TYR A 261 11.05 14.03 -23.93
C TYR A 261 9.86 14.37 -24.83
N LEU A 262 10.02 15.32 -25.76
CA LEU A 262 8.93 15.74 -26.66
C LEU A 262 8.46 14.61 -27.58
N LYS A 263 9.38 13.77 -28.05
CA LYS A 263 9.06 12.61 -28.89
C LYS A 263 8.37 11.50 -28.09
N GLU A 264 8.98 11.05 -27.01
CA GLU A 264 8.52 9.87 -26.26
C GLU A 264 7.29 10.17 -25.42
N ARG A 265 7.21 11.36 -24.80
CA ARG A 265 6.11 11.72 -23.88
C ARG A 265 4.92 12.37 -24.57
N HIS A 266 5.18 13.13 -25.63
CA HIS A 266 4.16 13.94 -26.32
C HIS A 266 3.95 13.55 -27.79
N HIS A 267 4.62 12.49 -28.26
CA HIS A 267 4.49 11.95 -29.61
C HIS A 267 4.72 13.00 -30.72
N ILE A 268 5.64 13.95 -30.48
CA ILE A 268 6.00 15.01 -31.42
C ILE A 268 7.18 14.54 -32.29
N ASP A 269 6.93 13.63 -33.23
CA ASP A 269 8.01 12.92 -33.96
C ASP A 269 8.92 13.81 -34.82
N TRP A 270 8.38 14.91 -35.34
CA TRP A 270 9.13 15.85 -36.19
C TRP A 270 10.26 16.55 -35.42
N ILE A 271 10.24 16.52 -34.08
CA ILE A 271 11.23 17.17 -33.24
C ILE A 271 12.63 16.55 -33.32
N SER A 272 12.75 15.34 -33.88
CA SER A 272 14.03 14.62 -34.00
C SER A 272 15.12 15.41 -34.73
N THR A 273 14.75 16.28 -35.67
CA THR A 273 15.68 17.07 -36.49
C THR A 273 15.41 18.57 -36.46
N ALA A 274 14.49 19.03 -35.61
CA ALA A 274 14.14 20.44 -35.50
C ALA A 274 15.34 21.33 -35.10
N ILE A 275 15.47 22.52 -35.65
CA ILE A 275 16.45 23.51 -35.18
C ILE A 275 15.95 24.06 -33.84
N ILE A 276 16.82 24.00 -32.82
CA ILE A 276 16.54 24.54 -31.49
C ILE A 276 17.26 25.88 -31.37
N SER A 277 16.52 26.90 -30.97
CA SER A 277 17.04 28.24 -30.70
C SER A 277 16.36 28.83 -29.47
N LYS A 278 16.90 29.93 -28.95
CA LYS A 278 16.37 30.62 -27.79
C LYS A 278 16.24 32.11 -28.10
N SER A 279 15.19 32.75 -27.60
CA SER A 279 14.97 34.19 -27.73
C SER A 279 16.10 35.01 -27.12
N ASN A 280 16.26 36.25 -27.56
CA ASN A 280 17.30 37.17 -27.07
C ASN A 280 17.21 37.42 -25.56
N ASP A 281 16.00 37.40 -24.98
CA ASP A 281 15.77 37.55 -23.54
C ASP A 281 15.95 36.24 -22.76
N GLY A 282 16.26 35.13 -23.45
CA GLY A 282 16.45 33.82 -22.85
C GLY A 282 15.16 33.13 -22.37
N LYS A 283 14.00 33.77 -22.48
CA LYS A 283 12.73 33.32 -21.89
C LYS A 283 11.98 32.30 -22.73
N THR A 284 12.27 32.19 -24.02
CA THR A 284 11.56 31.29 -24.94
C THR A 284 12.54 30.40 -25.70
N ILE A 285 12.30 29.10 -25.68
CA ILE A 285 12.97 28.12 -26.55
C ILE A 285 12.04 27.86 -27.75
N TYR A 286 12.59 27.97 -28.95
CA TYR A 286 11.91 27.65 -30.21
C TYR A 286 12.48 26.38 -30.81
N LEU A 287 11.60 25.49 -31.26
CA LEU A 287 11.94 24.33 -32.07
C LEU A 287 11.25 24.49 -33.43
N SER A 288 11.99 24.39 -34.52
CA SER A 288 11.45 24.60 -35.87
C SER A 288 11.95 23.55 -36.86
N GLN A 289 11.05 23.01 -37.67
CA GLN A 289 11.39 22.17 -38.82
C GLN A 289 10.43 22.51 -39.95
N ASP A 290 10.95 23.01 -41.06
CA ASP A 290 10.16 23.51 -42.19
C ASP A 290 9.10 24.52 -41.72
N ALA A 291 7.81 24.22 -41.93
CA ALA A 291 6.68 25.06 -41.50
C ALA A 291 6.18 24.75 -40.07
N LYS A 292 6.74 23.75 -39.39
CA LYS A 292 6.33 23.36 -38.03
C LYS A 292 7.17 24.10 -37.00
N THR A 293 6.50 24.72 -36.04
CA THR A 293 7.15 25.43 -34.93
C THR A 293 6.53 25.02 -33.61
N LEU A 294 7.36 24.94 -32.58
CA LEU A 294 6.96 24.76 -31.20
C LEU A 294 7.72 25.73 -30.31
N SER A 295 7.05 26.32 -29.33
CA SER A 295 7.67 27.23 -28.35
C SER A 295 7.41 26.77 -26.92
N LEU A 296 8.44 26.90 -26.10
CA LEU A 296 8.37 26.74 -24.65
C LEU A 296 8.78 28.08 -24.05
N THR A 297 7.94 28.68 -23.20
CA THR A 297 8.18 30.02 -22.65
C THR A 297 8.10 30.01 -21.12
N LEU A 298 9.09 30.57 -20.44
CA LEU A 298 9.03 30.74 -18.99
C LEU A 298 7.95 31.76 -18.61
N ASN A 299 7.18 31.46 -17.56
CA ASN A 299 6.29 32.46 -16.95
C ASN A 299 7.11 33.59 -16.28
N ASP A 300 6.42 34.66 -15.85
CA ASP A 300 7.08 35.84 -15.27
C ASP A 300 7.82 35.54 -13.96
N GLU A 301 7.35 34.55 -13.21
CA GLU A 301 7.95 34.10 -11.95
C GLU A 301 9.11 33.11 -12.15
N VAL A 302 9.37 32.67 -13.39
CA VAL A 302 10.39 31.66 -13.73
C VAL A 302 10.18 30.36 -12.92
N SER A 303 8.92 30.01 -12.68
CA SER A 303 8.47 28.85 -11.91
C SER A 303 7.81 27.79 -12.77
N GLU A 304 7.34 28.14 -13.98
CA GLU A 304 6.65 27.25 -14.90
C GLU A 304 7.05 27.51 -16.36
N VAL A 305 6.88 26.49 -17.20
CA VAL A 305 7.05 26.59 -18.65
C VAL A 305 5.69 26.49 -19.34
N LEU A 306 5.32 27.55 -20.03
CA LEU A 306 4.12 27.68 -20.85
C LEU A 306 4.38 27.05 -22.23
N CYS A 307 3.54 26.10 -22.61
CA CYS A 307 3.55 25.49 -23.95
C CYS A 307 2.17 24.94 -24.32
N SER A 308 1.93 24.69 -25.60
CA SER A 308 0.60 24.33 -26.11
C SER A 308 0.19 22.87 -25.89
N PHE A 309 1.14 22.00 -25.59
CA PHE A 309 0.91 20.55 -25.47
C PHE A 309 0.84 20.06 -24.02
N THR A 310 1.30 20.87 -23.05
CA THR A 310 1.21 20.52 -21.62
C THR A 310 1.29 21.76 -20.72
N ASN A 311 0.65 21.68 -19.55
CA ASN A 311 0.78 22.62 -18.43
C ASN A 311 1.59 22.03 -17.26
N ARG A 312 2.29 20.91 -17.51
CA ARG A 312 2.98 20.12 -16.48
C ARG A 312 4.44 20.49 -16.26
N LEU A 313 5.00 21.46 -16.97
CA LEU A 313 6.42 21.75 -16.84
C LEU A 313 6.68 22.82 -15.77
N ILE A 314 7.42 22.46 -14.73
CA ILE A 314 7.87 23.37 -13.67
C ILE A 314 9.36 23.69 -13.81
N ALA A 315 9.74 24.91 -13.44
CA ALA A 315 11.10 25.40 -13.47
C ALA A 315 11.59 25.67 -12.05
N ARG A 316 12.79 25.22 -11.70
CA ARG A 316 13.42 25.54 -10.41
C ARG A 316 14.94 25.65 -10.53
N MET A 317 15.52 26.53 -9.73
CA MET A 317 16.97 26.66 -9.60
C MET A 317 17.52 25.53 -8.72
N GLU A 318 18.43 24.73 -9.25
CA GLU A 318 19.19 23.73 -8.50
C GLU A 318 20.68 23.89 -8.82
N ASN A 319 21.51 24.09 -7.79
CA ASN A 319 22.96 24.24 -7.92
C ASN A 319 23.40 25.32 -8.93
N GLY A 320 22.65 26.42 -9.02
CA GLY A 320 22.95 27.53 -9.92
C GLY A 320 22.45 27.34 -11.36
N GLU A 321 21.78 26.23 -11.68
CA GLU A 321 21.16 25.99 -12.98
C GLU A 321 19.64 26.01 -12.91
N LEU A 322 18.99 26.60 -13.92
CA LEU A 322 17.54 26.53 -14.06
C LEU A 322 17.16 25.20 -14.70
N LYS A 323 16.52 24.32 -13.93
CA LYS A 323 16.13 22.99 -14.36
C LYS A 323 14.62 22.89 -14.54
N ILE A 324 14.22 22.13 -15.55
CA ILE A 324 12.83 21.85 -15.90
C ILE A 324 12.47 20.43 -15.48
N PHE A 325 11.33 20.30 -14.82
CA PHE A 325 10.76 19.03 -14.38
C PHE A 325 9.34 18.88 -14.92
N ASP A 326 8.92 17.65 -15.18
CA ASP A 326 7.51 17.33 -15.42
C ASP A 326 6.85 17.13 -14.05
N LYS A 327 5.73 17.83 -13.81
CA LYS A 327 4.85 17.61 -12.67
C LYS A 327 4.47 16.14 -12.72
N GLY A 328 4.86 15.39 -11.70
CA GLY A 328 4.49 14.00 -11.61
C GLY A 328 2.98 13.82 -11.37
N GLY A 329 2.60 12.68 -10.83
CA GLY A 329 1.21 12.31 -10.63
C GLY A 329 1.11 10.82 -10.42
N PHE A 330 -0.09 10.27 -10.36
CA PHE A 330 -0.28 8.85 -10.07
C PHE A 330 -0.81 8.11 -11.30
N SER A 331 -0.20 6.99 -11.65
CA SER A 331 -0.82 5.96 -12.50
C SER A 331 -2.14 5.48 -11.89
N TYR A 332 -2.13 5.27 -10.58
CA TYR A 332 -3.28 5.02 -9.75
C TYR A 332 -2.94 5.40 -8.31
N HIS A 333 -3.98 5.64 -7.51
CA HIS A 333 -3.84 5.82 -6.07
C HIS A 333 -4.90 4.99 -5.35
N GLN A 334 -4.47 4.15 -4.40
CA GLN A 334 -5.35 3.27 -3.64
C GLN A 334 -5.49 3.78 -2.21
N VAL A 335 -6.71 3.75 -1.68
CA VAL A 335 -7.04 4.27 -0.34
C VAL A 335 -7.99 3.33 0.40
N ALA A 336 -8.01 3.38 1.73
CA ALA A 336 -8.99 2.66 2.54
C ALA A 336 -10.34 3.38 2.54
N VAL A 337 -11.43 2.62 2.54
CA VAL A 337 -12.78 3.12 2.29
C VAL A 337 -13.79 2.41 3.18
N ILE A 338 -14.64 3.18 3.84
CA ILE A 338 -15.87 2.68 4.48
C ILE A 338 -17.08 3.14 3.64
N GLY A 339 -18.06 2.25 3.52
CA GLY A 339 -19.28 2.48 2.75
C GLY A 339 -19.19 1.98 1.31
N SER A 340 -20.11 2.45 0.47
CA SER A 340 -20.17 2.04 -0.93
C SER A 340 -18.94 2.54 -1.68
N ALA A 341 -18.12 1.65 -2.25
CA ALA A 341 -17.08 2.03 -3.20
C ALA A 341 -17.61 2.26 -4.62
N VAL A 342 -18.92 2.54 -4.75
CA VAL A 342 -19.48 3.09 -5.97
C VAL A 342 -19.13 4.59 -6.01
N ARG A 343 -18.96 5.15 -7.21
CA ARG A 343 -18.69 6.58 -7.53
C ARG A 343 -19.77 7.52 -6.94
N SER A 344 -19.86 7.61 -5.64
CA SER A 344 -20.98 8.23 -4.94
C SER A 344 -20.47 9.10 -3.80
N LYS A 345 -21.32 10.05 -3.39
CA LYS A 345 -21.10 10.93 -2.24
C LYS A 345 -21.09 10.18 -0.89
N GLN A 346 -21.14 8.85 -0.91
CA GLN A 346 -21.35 8.00 0.27
C GLN A 346 -20.10 7.22 0.69
N SER A 347 -18.99 7.34 -0.05
CA SER A 347 -17.71 6.72 0.34
C SER A 347 -16.97 7.61 1.33
N SER A 348 -16.52 7.03 2.44
CA SER A 348 -15.64 7.67 3.41
C SER A 348 -14.20 7.24 3.15
N VAL A 349 -13.40 8.14 2.61
CA VAL A 349 -11.99 7.93 2.28
C VAL A 349 -11.11 8.14 3.51
N PHE A 350 -10.17 7.21 3.70
CA PHE A 350 -9.11 7.24 4.71
C PHE A 350 -7.78 7.02 4.01
N ASP A 351 -6.99 8.08 3.89
CA ASP A 351 -5.69 8.04 3.22
C ASP A 351 -4.56 8.25 4.24
N ALA A 352 -3.82 7.18 4.52
CA ALA A 352 -2.66 7.21 5.42
C ALA A 352 -1.35 7.57 4.69
N CYS A 353 -1.35 7.64 3.36
CA CYS A 353 -0.13 7.78 2.59
C CYS A 353 0.34 9.22 2.45
N LEU A 354 -0.58 10.18 2.47
CA LEU A 354 -0.28 11.57 2.16
C LEU A 354 -1.22 12.54 2.84
N LYS A 355 -0.73 13.75 3.06
CA LYS A 355 -1.52 14.90 3.50
C LYS A 355 -1.79 15.81 2.32
N LEU A 356 -2.99 16.39 2.31
CA LEU A 356 -3.47 17.38 1.35
C LEU A 356 -3.43 18.77 1.95
N ASP A 357 -3.49 19.78 1.09
CA ASP A 357 -3.58 21.16 1.51
C ASP A 357 -4.99 21.48 2.03
N GLU A 358 -5.10 21.86 3.29
CA GLU A 358 -6.32 22.36 3.93
C GLU A 358 -6.66 23.80 3.52
N GLY A 359 -5.68 24.53 2.97
CA GLY A 359 -5.85 25.89 2.49
C GLY A 359 -6.92 26.02 1.40
N SER A 360 -7.28 27.27 1.11
CA SER A 360 -8.32 27.60 0.13
C SER A 360 -7.89 27.39 -1.33
N TYR A 361 -6.62 27.10 -1.61
CA TYR A 361 -6.14 26.95 -2.99
C TYR A 361 -5.33 25.65 -3.12
N PRO A 362 -5.99 24.48 -3.06
CA PRO A 362 -5.30 23.19 -2.98
C PRO A 362 -4.32 22.96 -4.15
N GLY A 363 -4.63 23.47 -5.35
CA GLY A 363 -3.75 23.37 -6.52
C GLY A 363 -2.69 24.47 -6.65
N LYS A 364 -2.69 25.51 -5.80
CA LYS A 364 -1.64 26.52 -5.82
C LYS A 364 -0.37 25.96 -5.16
N SER A 365 0.77 25.98 -5.87
CA SER A 365 2.04 25.47 -5.33
C SER A 365 2.52 26.25 -4.09
N GLU A 366 3.20 25.56 -3.19
CA GLU A 366 3.93 26.15 -2.05
C GLU A 366 4.92 27.20 -2.57
N SER A 367 4.87 28.40 -1.99
CA SER A 367 5.75 29.51 -2.36
C SER A 367 5.85 30.53 -1.22
N ASN A 368 6.69 31.55 -1.39
CA ASN A 368 6.78 32.66 -0.43
C ASN A 368 5.45 33.45 -0.27
N THR A 369 4.50 33.30 -1.21
CA THR A 369 3.20 33.99 -1.17
C THR A 369 2.04 33.09 -0.79
N TYR A 370 2.28 31.78 -0.66
CA TYR A 370 1.25 30.81 -0.32
C TYR A 370 1.86 29.63 0.44
N THR A 371 1.46 29.51 1.71
CA THR A 371 1.84 28.41 2.57
C THR A 371 0.70 27.42 2.66
N LYS A 372 0.95 26.20 2.21
CA LYS A 372 0.04 25.07 2.31
C LYS A 372 -0.06 24.60 3.74
N LYS A 373 -1.25 24.17 4.13
CA LYS A 373 -1.52 23.66 5.47
C LYS A 373 -1.77 22.15 5.40
N PRO A 374 -0.90 21.31 6.00
CA PRO A 374 -1.02 19.87 5.83
C PRO A 374 -2.19 19.31 6.63
N MET A 375 -3.00 18.48 5.98
CA MET A 375 -4.15 17.82 6.59
C MET A 375 -4.31 16.40 6.04
N LEU A 376 -4.49 15.44 6.95
CA LEU A 376 -4.65 14.04 6.59
C LEU A 376 -6.12 13.78 6.17
N PRO A 377 -6.37 13.19 4.99
CA PRO A 377 -7.72 12.89 4.52
C PRO A 377 -8.34 11.76 5.35
N ILE A 378 -9.22 12.13 6.27
CA ILE A 378 -9.90 11.22 7.19
C ILE A 378 -11.40 11.44 7.05
N ASN A 379 -12.12 10.39 6.67
CA ASN A 379 -13.56 10.44 6.43
C ASN A 379 -13.96 11.50 5.38
N TYR A 380 -13.15 11.63 4.33
CA TYR A 380 -13.47 12.51 3.21
C TYR A 380 -14.46 11.85 2.27
N THR A 381 -15.43 12.61 1.76
CA THR A 381 -16.19 12.16 0.60
C THR A 381 -15.28 12.15 -0.62
N PHE A 382 -15.35 11.11 -1.45
CA PHE A 382 -14.46 10.97 -2.60
C PHE A 382 -14.50 12.18 -3.54
N SER A 383 -15.66 12.52 -4.08
CA SER A 383 -15.81 13.62 -5.04
C SER A 383 -17.01 14.51 -4.78
N GLU A 384 -16.90 15.76 -5.21
CA GLU A 384 -17.99 16.74 -5.18
C GLU A 384 -19.07 16.44 -6.24
N THR A 385 -18.61 16.08 -7.44
CA THR A 385 -19.43 15.87 -8.63
C THR A 385 -19.18 14.48 -9.21
N GLU A 386 -20.06 14.06 -10.13
CA GLU A 386 -19.89 12.84 -10.93
C GLU A 386 -19.02 13.07 -12.18
N ASP A 387 -18.74 14.34 -12.53
CA ASP A 387 -17.82 14.68 -13.63
C ASP A 387 -16.45 14.08 -13.35
N LEU A 388 -15.86 13.38 -14.31
CA LEU A 388 -14.54 12.76 -14.16
C LEU A 388 -13.40 13.79 -14.17
N TYR A 389 -13.66 15.00 -14.65
CA TYR A 389 -12.70 16.09 -14.64
C TYR A 389 -12.84 16.92 -13.38
N VAL A 390 -11.72 17.21 -12.73
CA VAL A 390 -11.68 18.17 -11.63
C VAL A 390 -11.89 19.58 -12.15
N ASN A 391 -12.68 20.37 -11.43
CA ASN A 391 -13.00 21.76 -11.73
C ASN A 391 -12.73 22.63 -10.50
N VAL A 392 -11.46 22.71 -10.10
CA VAL A 392 -10.97 23.50 -8.97
C VAL A 392 -9.82 24.38 -9.45
N PRO A 393 -10.13 25.50 -10.13
CA PRO A 393 -9.09 26.39 -10.65
C PRO A 393 -8.20 26.93 -9.53
N VAL A 394 -6.89 26.99 -9.76
CA VAL A 394 -5.90 27.47 -8.78
C VAL A 394 -6.12 28.92 -8.33
N THR A 395 -6.92 29.69 -9.06
CA THR A 395 -7.26 31.09 -8.79
C THR A 395 -8.53 31.26 -7.97
N THR A 396 -9.31 30.19 -7.75
CA THR A 396 -10.62 30.26 -7.08
C THR A 396 -10.56 29.56 -5.72
N PRO A 397 -10.98 30.23 -4.62
CA PRO A 397 -11.03 29.60 -3.30
C PRO A 397 -11.90 28.34 -3.28
N TYR A 398 -11.38 27.25 -2.72
CA TYR A 398 -12.03 25.98 -2.54
C TYR A 398 -11.82 25.45 -1.13
N ASN A 399 -12.86 25.53 -0.30
CA ASN A 399 -12.81 25.16 1.12
C ASN A 399 -13.54 23.85 1.43
N ARG A 400 -14.05 23.14 0.42
CA ARG A 400 -14.88 21.94 0.62
C ARG A 400 -14.01 20.70 0.87
N PRO A 401 -14.45 19.73 1.70
CA PRO A 401 -13.65 18.57 2.09
C PRO A 401 -13.88 17.37 1.14
N TYR A 402 -13.75 17.57 -0.17
CA TYR A 402 -13.82 16.48 -1.14
C TYR A 402 -12.41 16.05 -1.54
N TYR A 403 -12.17 14.74 -1.47
CA TYR A 403 -10.83 14.18 -1.55
C TYR A 403 -10.19 14.41 -2.93
N ARG A 404 -10.91 14.06 -4.00
CA ARG A 404 -10.47 14.21 -5.38
C ARG A 404 -10.14 15.67 -5.70
N GLU A 405 -11.06 16.58 -5.39
CA GLU A 405 -10.91 18.01 -5.68
C GLU A 405 -9.73 18.66 -4.94
N ARG A 406 -9.27 18.08 -3.83
CA ARG A 406 -8.07 18.55 -3.12
C ARG A 406 -6.79 17.86 -3.59
N LEU A 407 -6.85 16.59 -3.97
CA LEU A 407 -5.68 15.82 -4.41
C LEU A 407 -5.32 16.06 -5.88
N VAL A 408 -6.32 16.05 -6.76
CA VAL A 408 -6.12 15.99 -8.22
C VAL A 408 -6.01 17.40 -8.80
N GLU A 409 -5.14 17.57 -9.79
CA GLU A 409 -4.93 18.87 -10.45
C GLU A 409 -6.17 19.28 -11.25
N ASP A 410 -6.44 20.59 -11.34
CA ASP A 410 -7.54 21.13 -12.15
C ASP A 410 -7.49 20.57 -13.58
N ARG A 411 -8.68 20.24 -14.13
CA ARG A 411 -8.86 19.63 -15.46
C ARG A 411 -8.23 18.25 -15.66
N SER A 412 -7.64 17.64 -14.64
CA SER A 412 -7.20 16.25 -14.75
C SER A 412 -8.39 15.30 -14.69
N LEU A 413 -8.38 14.30 -15.57
CA LEU A 413 -9.32 13.18 -15.51
C LEU A 413 -8.92 12.26 -14.37
N CYS A 414 -9.82 12.05 -13.42
CA CYS A 414 -9.65 11.09 -12.35
C CYS A 414 -10.97 10.39 -12.05
N SER A 415 -10.96 9.08 -12.28
CA SER A 415 -12.09 8.18 -12.03
C SER A 415 -11.87 7.37 -10.76
N TRP A 416 -12.98 6.92 -10.18
CA TRP A 416 -12.99 5.95 -9.11
C TRP A 416 -13.53 4.63 -9.64
N LEU A 417 -12.82 3.55 -9.40
CA LEU A 417 -13.26 2.23 -9.86
C LEU A 417 -14.47 1.76 -9.07
N SER A 418 -15.42 1.18 -9.80
CA SER A 418 -16.78 0.91 -9.32
C SER A 418 -16.88 -0.21 -8.28
N CYS A 419 -15.85 -1.06 -8.16
CA CYS A 419 -15.85 -2.21 -7.28
C CYS A 419 -14.85 -2.03 -6.12
N PRO A 420 -15.31 -2.09 -4.86
CA PRO A 420 -14.41 -2.13 -3.72
C PRO A 420 -13.55 -3.36 -3.78
N ILE A 421 -12.35 -3.21 -3.24
CA ILE A 421 -11.37 -4.26 -3.18
C ILE A 421 -11.34 -4.75 -1.74
N PRO A 422 -11.77 -5.99 -1.47
CA PRO A 422 -11.68 -6.54 -0.13
C PRO A 422 -10.22 -6.88 0.22
N VAL A 423 -9.94 -7.02 1.51
CA VAL A 423 -8.66 -7.57 1.98
C VAL A 423 -8.58 -9.03 1.53
N ALA A 424 -7.64 -9.34 0.62
CA ALA A 424 -7.61 -10.61 -0.09
C ALA A 424 -7.16 -11.80 0.78
N GLY A 425 -6.30 -11.56 1.78
CA GLY A 425 -5.70 -12.64 2.57
C GLY A 425 -4.42 -12.25 3.28
N ILE A 426 -3.87 -13.16 4.07
CA ILE A 426 -2.55 -13.03 4.73
C ILE A 426 -1.55 -13.88 3.96
N ALA A 427 -0.45 -13.27 3.52
CA ALA A 427 0.58 -13.93 2.73
C ALA A 427 1.42 -14.87 3.61
N THR A 428 1.51 -16.14 3.20
CA THR A 428 2.56 -17.08 3.65
C THR A 428 3.32 -17.63 2.45
N THR A 429 4.43 -18.31 2.73
CA THR A 429 5.15 -19.13 1.74
C THR A 429 4.27 -20.21 1.11
N THR A 430 3.22 -20.68 1.81
CA THR A 430 2.31 -21.74 1.36
C THR A 430 1.04 -21.21 0.65
N THR A 431 0.46 -20.08 1.10
CA THR A 431 -0.83 -19.57 0.59
C THR A 431 -0.77 -19.03 -0.84
N ILE A 432 0.39 -18.61 -1.34
CA ILE A 432 0.54 -18.18 -2.74
C ILE A 432 0.35 -19.34 -3.72
N THR A 433 0.57 -20.59 -3.29
CA THR A 433 0.30 -21.78 -4.12
C THR A 433 -1.20 -22.01 -4.33
N ILE A 434 -2.05 -21.63 -3.36
CA ILE A 434 -3.52 -21.73 -3.46
C ILE A 434 -4.08 -20.57 -4.31
N ALA A 435 -3.44 -19.41 -4.25
CA ALA A 435 -3.81 -18.28 -5.08
C ALA A 435 -3.48 -18.46 -6.58
N LYS A 436 -2.81 -19.57 -6.95
CA LYS A 436 -2.65 -20.03 -8.35
C LYS A 436 -3.99 -20.31 -9.03
N GLU A 437 -5.05 -20.68 -8.30
CA GLU A 437 -6.40 -20.82 -8.85
C GLU A 437 -7.10 -19.46 -9.05
N ALA A 438 -6.79 -18.46 -8.20
CA ALA A 438 -7.30 -17.10 -8.31
C ALA A 438 -6.70 -16.31 -9.49
N MET A 439 -5.56 -16.75 -10.05
CA MET A 439 -5.01 -16.20 -11.30
C MET A 439 -5.96 -16.38 -12.49
N TYR A 440 -6.88 -17.35 -12.44
CA TYR A 440 -7.83 -17.68 -13.50
C TYR A 440 -9.27 -17.22 -13.22
N MET A 441 -9.53 -16.53 -12.11
CA MET A 441 -10.89 -16.07 -11.82
C MET A 441 -11.19 -14.75 -12.53
N GLU A 442 -11.93 -14.89 -13.64
CA GLU A 442 -12.74 -13.87 -14.33
C GLU A 442 -13.87 -13.30 -13.43
N GLY A 443 -13.65 -13.15 -12.13
CA GLY A 443 -14.69 -12.76 -11.16
C GLY A 443 -14.31 -11.61 -10.23
N ASN A 444 -13.20 -10.91 -10.46
CA ASN A 444 -12.72 -9.91 -9.50
C ASN A 444 -13.19 -8.48 -9.85
N GLY A 445 -13.38 -7.66 -8.82
CA GLY A 445 -13.68 -6.22 -8.92
C GLY A 445 -12.65 -5.39 -9.69
N TYR A 446 -11.56 -6.03 -10.15
CA TYR A 446 -10.47 -5.41 -10.87
C TYR A 446 -10.55 -5.54 -12.39
N HIS A 447 -11.55 -6.21 -12.95
CA HIS A 447 -11.67 -6.36 -14.41
C HIS A 447 -11.55 -5.03 -15.15
N GLU A 448 -12.33 -4.02 -14.72
CA GLU A 448 -12.27 -2.67 -15.28
C GLU A 448 -10.86 -2.06 -15.17
N TYR A 449 -10.16 -2.29 -14.04
CA TYR A 449 -8.81 -1.77 -13.84
C TYR A 449 -7.78 -2.43 -14.77
N PHE A 450 -7.79 -3.77 -14.83
CA PHE A 450 -6.83 -4.50 -15.63
C PHE A 450 -7.02 -4.24 -17.12
N ASP A 451 -8.25 -4.00 -17.57
CA ASP A 451 -8.50 -3.59 -18.96
C ASP A 451 -7.94 -2.19 -19.25
N ILE A 452 -8.03 -1.25 -18.31
CA ILE A 452 -7.35 0.05 -18.42
C ILE A 452 -5.83 -0.13 -18.49
N VAL A 453 -5.26 -0.99 -17.65
CA VAL A 453 -3.82 -1.28 -17.62
C VAL A 453 -3.36 -1.90 -18.94
N LYS A 454 -4.07 -2.92 -19.45
CA LYS A 454 -3.75 -3.55 -20.75
C LYS A 454 -3.74 -2.53 -21.88
N LYS A 455 -4.81 -1.72 -22.00
CA LYS A 455 -4.91 -0.68 -23.04
C LYS A 455 -3.78 0.33 -22.93
N ARG A 456 -3.47 0.78 -21.71
CA ARG A 456 -2.39 1.74 -21.46
C ARG A 456 -1.04 1.25 -21.98
N PHE A 457 -0.76 -0.05 -21.83
CA PHE A 457 0.52 -0.64 -22.22
C PHE A 457 0.51 -1.33 -23.60
N GLY A 458 -0.61 -1.28 -24.33
CA GLY A 458 -0.78 -1.98 -25.61
C GLY A 458 -0.70 -3.50 -25.46
N LEU A 459 -1.30 -4.02 -24.40
CA LEU A 459 -1.29 -5.43 -24.00
C LEU A 459 -2.70 -6.03 -23.97
N ASP A 460 -3.59 -5.57 -24.85
CA ASP A 460 -4.94 -6.16 -25.00
C ASP A 460 -4.87 -7.65 -25.36
N GLU A 461 -3.82 -8.06 -26.07
CA GLU A 461 -3.48 -9.45 -26.38
C GLU A 461 -2.15 -9.83 -25.72
N ASN A 462 -1.92 -11.14 -25.51
CA ASN A 462 -0.66 -11.66 -24.96
C ASN A 462 0.43 -11.66 -26.05
N PRO A 463 1.48 -10.81 -25.96
CA PRO A 463 2.52 -10.73 -26.98
C PRO A 463 3.66 -11.75 -26.76
N LEU A 464 3.61 -12.53 -25.67
CA LEU A 464 4.73 -13.40 -25.29
C LEU A 464 4.83 -14.62 -26.23
N PRO A 465 6.06 -14.99 -26.65
CA PRO A 465 6.26 -16.16 -27.48
C PRO A 465 5.96 -17.44 -26.69
N LYS A 466 5.31 -18.41 -27.35
CA LYS A 466 5.12 -19.75 -26.79
C LYS A 466 6.47 -20.46 -26.68
N LYS A 467 6.97 -20.60 -25.46
CA LYS A 467 8.24 -21.28 -25.15
C LYS A 467 8.01 -22.35 -24.09
N PRO A 468 8.68 -23.52 -24.17
CA PRO A 468 8.69 -24.46 -23.06
C PRO A 468 9.30 -23.79 -21.83
N GLY A 469 8.64 -23.91 -20.67
CA GLY A 469 9.11 -23.29 -19.43
C GLY A 469 10.52 -23.80 -19.04
N LEU A 470 11.35 -22.91 -18.50
CA LEU A 470 12.67 -23.28 -17.96
C LEU A 470 12.55 -24.30 -16.82
N SER A 471 13.58 -25.12 -16.61
CA SER A 471 13.70 -25.92 -15.37
C SER A 471 13.81 -24.98 -14.15
N VAL A 472 13.51 -25.45 -12.94
CA VAL A 472 13.58 -24.62 -11.72
C VAL A 472 15.00 -24.11 -11.46
N GLU A 473 16.00 -24.95 -11.70
CA GLU A 473 17.42 -24.61 -11.53
C GLU A 473 17.89 -23.50 -12.48
N ASN A 474 17.25 -23.36 -13.66
CA ASN A 474 17.62 -22.35 -14.66
C ASN A 474 16.77 -21.07 -14.59
N ALA A 475 15.78 -21.01 -13.69
CA ALA A 475 14.84 -19.89 -13.62
C ALA A 475 15.27 -18.77 -12.66
N PHE A 476 16.26 -19.03 -11.80
CA PHE A 476 16.79 -18.07 -10.85
C PHE A 476 18.27 -17.83 -11.16
N PRO A 477 18.69 -16.57 -11.37
CA PRO A 477 20.06 -16.26 -11.76
C PRO A 477 21.02 -16.59 -10.62
N ASP A 478 22.20 -17.09 -10.98
CA ASP A 478 23.33 -17.15 -10.06
C ASP A 478 23.94 -15.74 -9.96
N PHE A 479 23.47 -14.96 -8.99
CA PHE A 479 23.93 -13.59 -8.76
C PHE A 479 25.46 -13.50 -8.61
N LYS A 480 26.15 -14.56 -8.17
CA LYS A 480 27.62 -14.56 -8.07
C LYS A 480 28.31 -14.44 -9.43
N LYS A 481 27.63 -14.76 -10.53
CA LYS A 481 28.14 -14.63 -11.90
C LYS A 481 27.92 -13.25 -12.50
N ILE A 482 27.14 -12.38 -11.85
CA ILE A 482 26.87 -11.04 -12.34
C ILE A 482 27.99 -10.10 -11.87
N PRO A 483 28.70 -9.41 -12.79
CA PRO A 483 29.79 -8.51 -12.43
C PRO A 483 29.35 -7.38 -11.48
N GLY A 484 30.22 -7.04 -10.52
CA GLY A 484 30.03 -5.90 -9.62
C GLY A 484 29.10 -6.15 -8.43
N ILE A 485 28.53 -7.36 -8.26
CA ILE A 485 27.73 -7.68 -7.07
C ILE A 485 28.66 -7.85 -5.85
N ASP A 486 28.48 -6.96 -4.88
CA ASP A 486 29.19 -6.96 -3.60
C ASP A 486 28.48 -7.85 -2.57
N GLN A 487 27.14 -7.76 -2.53
CA GLN A 487 26.29 -8.48 -1.58
C GLN A 487 24.98 -8.87 -2.26
N PHE A 488 24.42 -10.02 -1.87
CA PHE A 488 23.08 -10.42 -2.26
C PHE A 488 22.47 -11.31 -1.17
N GLU A 489 21.20 -11.09 -0.85
CA GLU A 489 20.47 -11.82 0.17
C GLU A 489 19.07 -12.17 -0.33
N LEU A 490 18.63 -13.40 -0.09
CA LEU A 490 17.26 -13.82 -0.34
C LEU A 490 16.41 -13.32 0.83
N GLU A 491 15.56 -12.33 0.55
CA GLU A 491 14.69 -11.69 1.54
C GLU A 491 13.37 -12.46 1.72
N GLU A 492 12.80 -12.94 0.61
CA GLU A 492 11.50 -13.60 0.58
C GLU A 492 11.50 -14.76 -0.41
N ASP A 493 11.01 -15.94 0.00
CA ASP A 493 10.87 -17.13 -0.86
C ASP A 493 9.43 -17.64 -0.84
N TYR A 494 8.74 -17.49 -1.97
CA TYR A 494 7.36 -17.93 -2.19
C TYR A 494 7.30 -19.06 -3.24
N GLY A 495 8.38 -19.83 -3.37
CA GLY A 495 8.49 -20.92 -4.34
C GLY A 495 8.78 -20.41 -5.76
N GLU A 496 7.73 -20.13 -6.52
CA GLU A 496 7.85 -19.62 -7.91
C GLU A 496 8.25 -18.14 -7.95
N GLN A 497 8.01 -17.39 -6.87
CA GLN A 497 8.45 -16.02 -6.70
C GLN A 497 9.52 -15.90 -5.62
N LYS A 498 10.60 -15.18 -5.90
CA LYS A 498 11.67 -14.90 -4.96
C LYS A 498 12.07 -13.43 -5.00
N VAL A 499 12.31 -12.85 -3.84
CA VAL A 499 12.71 -11.46 -3.67
C VAL A 499 14.10 -11.42 -3.04
N TYR A 500 14.98 -10.67 -3.68
CA TYR A 500 16.36 -10.49 -3.26
C TYR A 500 16.63 -9.03 -2.98
N SER A 501 17.47 -8.77 -1.98
CA SER A 501 18.23 -7.53 -1.89
C SER A 501 19.62 -7.76 -2.49
N ALA A 502 20.14 -6.77 -3.19
CA ALA A 502 21.49 -6.83 -3.75
C ALA A 502 22.18 -5.49 -3.59
N ILE A 503 23.50 -5.52 -3.38
CA ILE A 503 24.38 -4.35 -3.45
C ILE A 503 25.33 -4.59 -4.62
N ARG A 504 25.36 -3.63 -5.54
CA ARG A 504 26.28 -3.64 -6.68
C ARG A 504 26.83 -2.26 -6.92
N ASP A 505 28.15 -2.17 -7.03
CA ASP A 505 28.87 -0.91 -7.25
C ASP A 505 28.43 0.17 -6.22
N GLY A 506 28.18 -0.25 -4.98
CA GLY A 506 27.64 0.59 -3.89
C GLY A 506 26.17 0.98 -4.00
N ASN A 507 25.46 0.64 -5.09
CA ASN A 507 24.03 0.86 -5.25
C ASN A 507 23.22 -0.30 -4.67
N LYS A 508 22.11 0.01 -4.01
CA LYS A 508 21.18 -0.98 -3.45
C LYS A 508 20.06 -1.26 -4.45
N TYR A 509 19.76 -2.53 -4.62
CA TYR A 509 18.71 -3.02 -5.50
C TYR A 509 17.77 -3.95 -4.74
N ARG A 510 16.49 -3.91 -5.13
CA ARG A 510 15.54 -5.00 -4.85
C ARG A 510 15.19 -5.67 -6.17
N VAL A 511 15.38 -6.98 -6.21
CA VAL A 511 15.15 -7.83 -7.38
C VAL A 511 14.05 -8.83 -7.04
N ASP A 512 12.97 -8.86 -7.80
CA ASP A 512 11.84 -9.75 -7.55
C ASP A 512 11.52 -10.55 -8.83
N ILE A 513 11.74 -11.85 -8.74
CA ILE A 513 11.77 -12.80 -9.84
C ILE A 513 10.60 -13.75 -9.66
N HIS A 514 9.76 -13.88 -10.68
CA HIS A 514 8.66 -14.83 -10.72
C HIS A 514 8.82 -15.75 -11.92
N LYS A 515 8.95 -17.06 -11.66
CA LYS A 515 8.96 -18.11 -12.68
C LYS A 515 7.54 -18.57 -12.96
N ALA A 516 7.03 -18.26 -14.16
CA ALA A 516 5.74 -18.77 -14.60
C ALA A 516 5.87 -20.15 -15.27
N ALA A 517 4.79 -20.94 -15.23
CA ALA A 517 4.76 -22.26 -15.86
C ALA A 517 4.68 -22.20 -17.40
N ASP A 518 4.09 -21.13 -17.94
CA ASP A 518 3.81 -20.92 -19.36
C ASP A 518 3.72 -19.41 -19.67
N GLU A 519 3.59 -19.07 -20.96
CA GLU A 519 3.53 -17.70 -21.44
C GLU A 519 2.27 -16.97 -20.97
N GLN A 520 1.17 -17.68 -20.74
CA GLN A 520 -0.08 -17.06 -20.30
C GLN A 520 0.02 -16.62 -18.84
N LYS A 521 0.61 -17.45 -17.98
CA LYS A 521 0.88 -17.10 -16.59
C LYS A 521 1.90 -15.96 -16.48
N ALA A 522 2.96 -15.97 -17.30
CA ALA A 522 3.93 -14.89 -17.33
C ALA A 522 3.28 -13.55 -17.70
N TYR A 523 2.40 -13.57 -18.71
CA TYR A 523 1.61 -12.40 -19.11
C TYR A 523 0.70 -11.89 -17.98
N LEU A 524 0.00 -12.78 -17.28
CA LEU A 524 -0.85 -12.39 -16.14
C LEU A 524 -0.04 -11.77 -14.99
N VAL A 525 1.14 -12.31 -14.69
CA VAL A 525 2.05 -11.73 -13.68
C VAL A 525 2.55 -10.35 -14.11
N LEU A 526 2.94 -10.20 -15.38
CA LEU A 526 3.33 -8.91 -15.95
C LEU A 526 2.21 -7.87 -15.81
N ILE A 527 0.99 -8.19 -16.24
CA ILE A 527 -0.16 -7.29 -16.13
C ILE A 527 -0.44 -6.89 -14.67
N ARG A 528 -0.36 -7.85 -13.74
CA ARG A 528 -0.53 -7.55 -12.30
C ARG A 528 0.52 -6.59 -11.79
N ARG A 529 1.79 -6.83 -12.08
CA ARG A 529 2.87 -5.93 -11.64
C ARG A 529 2.71 -4.54 -12.24
N LEU A 530 2.43 -4.44 -13.54
CA LEU A 530 2.15 -3.16 -14.21
C LEU A 530 0.97 -2.42 -13.58
N ALA A 531 -0.07 -3.14 -13.14
CA ALA A 531 -1.22 -2.56 -12.47
C ALA A 531 -0.88 -1.96 -11.10
N PHE A 532 0.21 -2.39 -10.46
CA PHE A 532 0.64 -1.84 -9.17
C PHE A 532 1.76 -0.79 -9.28
N ILE A 533 2.12 -0.36 -10.49
CA ILE A 533 3.10 0.72 -10.71
C ILE A 533 2.39 2.08 -10.67
N GLN A 534 2.70 2.85 -9.63
CA GLN A 534 2.17 4.18 -9.33
C GLN A 534 2.85 5.27 -10.14
N ASN A 535 4.10 5.08 -10.56
CA ASN A 535 4.82 6.08 -11.33
C ASN A 535 4.28 6.13 -12.77
N PRO A 536 3.78 7.29 -13.25
CA PRO A 536 3.22 7.42 -14.59
C PRO A 536 4.28 7.48 -15.70
N GLY A 537 5.55 7.67 -15.34
CA GLY A 537 6.71 7.73 -16.25
C GLY A 537 7.22 6.37 -16.74
N ILE A 538 6.52 5.28 -16.42
CA ILE A 538 6.87 3.96 -16.96
C ILE A 538 6.60 3.89 -18.46
N ASN A 539 7.61 3.47 -19.23
CA ASN A 539 7.56 3.39 -20.68
C ASN A 539 8.06 2.03 -21.18
N ARG A 540 7.63 1.65 -22.38
CA ARG A 540 8.09 0.41 -23.04
C ARG A 540 9.58 0.51 -23.39
N HIS A 541 10.31 -0.56 -23.17
CA HIS A 541 11.74 -0.69 -23.46
C HIS A 541 11.98 -1.95 -24.31
N ASN A 542 12.37 -1.79 -25.56
CA ASN A 542 12.37 -2.91 -26.52
C ASN A 542 13.62 -3.81 -26.45
N ASP A 543 14.69 -3.37 -25.82
CA ASP A 543 15.98 -4.09 -25.82
C ASP A 543 16.21 -4.94 -24.55
N LEU A 544 15.15 -5.20 -23.78
CA LEU A 544 15.23 -5.92 -22.50
C LEU A 544 14.21 -7.09 -22.50
N GLY A 545 14.68 -8.29 -22.83
CA GLY A 545 13.84 -9.51 -22.82
C GLY A 545 12.83 -9.59 -23.98
N ASP A 546 11.84 -10.47 -23.83
CA ASP A 546 10.72 -10.65 -24.78
C ASP A 546 9.76 -9.43 -24.71
N ILE A 547 9.62 -8.83 -23.53
CA ILE A 547 8.92 -7.56 -23.29
C ILE A 547 9.48 -6.89 -22.04
N ALA A 548 9.60 -5.57 -22.06
CA ALA A 548 9.99 -4.80 -20.89
C ALA A 548 9.42 -3.39 -20.85
N PHE A 549 9.41 -2.87 -19.62
CA PHE A 549 9.08 -1.49 -19.30
C PHE A 549 10.04 -0.96 -18.24
N THR A 550 10.37 0.32 -18.32
CA THR A 550 11.32 0.97 -17.40
C THR A 550 10.80 2.32 -16.95
N ILE A 551 11.27 2.76 -15.78
CA ILE A 551 11.13 4.12 -15.27
C ILE A 551 12.55 4.66 -15.18
N ASP A 552 12.92 5.50 -16.14
CA ASP A 552 14.29 5.97 -16.33
C ASP A 552 15.29 4.83 -16.12
N ASP A 553 16.18 4.97 -15.13
CA ASP A 553 17.14 3.96 -14.68
C ASP A 553 16.92 3.55 -13.21
N SER A 554 15.72 3.81 -12.66
CA SER A 554 15.37 3.51 -11.26
C SER A 554 14.55 2.23 -11.11
N TYR A 555 13.88 1.81 -12.18
CA TYR A 555 13.04 0.61 -12.17
C TYR A 555 13.00 -0.04 -13.55
N ALA A 556 13.01 -1.37 -13.57
CA ALA A 556 12.79 -2.18 -14.76
C ALA A 556 11.85 -3.35 -14.42
N ILE A 557 10.88 -3.61 -15.29
CA ILE A 557 10.12 -4.85 -15.32
C ILE A 557 10.32 -5.48 -16.69
N ALA A 558 10.61 -6.78 -16.71
CA ALA A 558 10.91 -7.46 -17.95
C ALA A 558 10.50 -8.93 -17.88
N VAL A 559 10.16 -9.50 -19.02
CA VAL A 559 9.85 -10.92 -19.17
C VAL A 559 10.82 -11.55 -20.16
N ARG A 560 11.37 -12.70 -19.80
CA ARG A 560 12.18 -13.54 -20.70
C ARG A 560 11.97 -15.00 -20.33
N ASN A 561 11.69 -15.85 -21.31
CA ASN A 561 11.57 -17.30 -21.09
C ASN A 561 10.57 -17.66 -19.96
N ASN A 562 9.42 -16.99 -19.93
CA ASN A 562 8.37 -17.11 -18.91
C ASN A 562 8.81 -16.71 -17.48
N VAL A 563 9.94 -16.02 -17.33
CA VAL A 563 10.38 -15.43 -16.06
C VAL A 563 10.12 -13.94 -16.09
N VAL A 564 9.33 -13.45 -15.13
CA VAL A 564 9.06 -12.02 -14.93
C VAL A 564 9.98 -11.51 -13.85
N ILE A 565 10.83 -10.54 -14.17
CA ILE A 565 11.68 -9.88 -13.18
C ILE A 565 11.22 -8.44 -12.97
N THR A 566 11.38 -7.95 -11.76
CA THR A 566 11.38 -6.52 -11.45
C THR A 566 12.67 -6.18 -10.73
N VAL A 567 13.31 -5.10 -11.14
CA VAL A 567 14.52 -4.57 -10.52
C VAL A 567 14.24 -3.13 -10.17
N SER A 568 14.50 -2.75 -8.93
CA SER A 568 14.37 -1.37 -8.45
C SER A 568 15.65 -0.93 -7.77
N GLY A 569 16.08 0.30 -8.02
CA GLY A 569 17.36 0.86 -7.60
C GLY A 569 18.00 1.70 -8.71
N ARG A 570 18.91 2.62 -8.38
CA ARG A 570 19.65 3.39 -9.39
C ARG A 570 20.56 2.46 -10.19
N GLY A 571 20.41 2.41 -11.52
CA GLY A 571 21.08 1.43 -12.38
C GLY A 571 20.22 0.22 -12.73
N ALA A 572 18.91 0.26 -12.44
CA ALA A 572 18.04 -0.91 -12.53
C ALA A 572 17.97 -1.49 -13.94
N VAL A 573 18.04 -0.66 -14.99
CA VAL A 573 17.89 -1.15 -16.37
C VAL A 573 19.08 -1.99 -16.77
N GLN A 574 20.30 -1.50 -16.49
CA GLN A 574 21.52 -2.24 -16.77
C GLN A 574 21.59 -3.52 -15.94
N PHE A 575 21.23 -3.46 -14.66
CA PHE A 575 21.24 -4.66 -13.82
C PHE A 575 20.18 -5.69 -14.25
N ALA A 576 18.98 -5.26 -14.63
CA ALA A 576 17.97 -6.14 -15.21
C ALA A 576 18.45 -6.82 -16.49
N LYS A 577 19.18 -6.11 -17.35
CA LYS A 577 19.75 -6.67 -18.58
C LYS A 577 20.69 -7.83 -18.29
N GLU A 578 21.59 -7.66 -17.34
CA GLU A 578 22.56 -8.71 -16.98
C GLU A 578 21.90 -9.90 -16.28
N ILE A 579 20.88 -9.66 -15.45
CA ILE A 579 20.04 -10.74 -14.91
C ILE A 579 19.39 -11.52 -16.06
N MET A 580 18.83 -10.82 -17.05
CA MET A 580 18.21 -11.44 -18.21
C MET A 580 19.19 -12.19 -19.10
N GLU A 581 20.47 -11.84 -19.13
CA GLU A 581 21.49 -12.59 -19.88
C GLU A 581 21.81 -13.96 -19.25
N GLN A 582 21.55 -14.13 -17.95
CA GLN A 582 21.67 -15.41 -17.26
C GLN A 582 20.45 -16.34 -17.48
N LEU A 583 19.31 -15.79 -17.95
CA LEU A 583 18.02 -16.48 -18.17
C LEU A 583 17.80 -16.84 -19.64
#